data_AF-A0A2N1NL74-F1
#
_entry.id   AF-A0A2N1NL74-F1
#
_cell.length_a   1.000
_cell.length_b   1.000
_cell.length_c   1.000
_cell.angle_alpha   90.00
_cell.angle_beta   90.00
_cell.angle_gamma   90.00
#
_symmetry.space_group_name_H-M   'P 1'
#
loop_
_entity.id
_entity.type
_entity.pdbx_description
1 polymer ?
#
loop_
_entity_poly.entity_id
_entity_poly.type
_entity_poly.pdbx_seq_one_letter_code
_entity_poly.pdbx_strand_id
1 'polypeptide(L)'
;MIVAPHVRLLQSAEYQENYIVQGNLLWCRFCNVEVDHKRKDSVDKHIKTVKHLNNKNKNNSNSLLQRTSFENTLNEREKINKEVVEAFTHADIPLEKIEKLKPFLLRHCNNGSLITGANQLREKYLPLSYKTTDRYERHAVNLLFSFDNQTKLARTEFLSNVNASSISQFVMNTIHFYNISY
;
A
#
# COMPACT_ATOMS: atom_id res chain seq x y z
N MET A 1 33.21 4.90 9.99
CA MET A 1 31.99 5.06 9.16
C MET A 1 30.77 4.91 10.07
N ILE A 2 29.83 5.85 10.03
CA ILE A 2 28.53 5.71 10.71
C ILE A 2 27.74 4.65 9.92
N VAL A 3 27.48 3.50 10.53
CA VAL A 3 26.70 2.42 9.91
C VAL A 3 25.23 2.73 10.13
N ALA A 4 24.44 2.86 9.07
CA ALA A 4 23.02 3.11 9.19
C ALA A 4 22.29 1.89 9.82
N PRO A 5 21.16 2.09 10.53
CA PRO A 5 20.41 1.02 11.19
C PRO A 5 20.02 -0.14 10.27
N HIS A 6 19.60 0.18 9.05
CA HIS A 6 19.21 -0.82 8.05
C HIS A 6 20.42 -1.65 7.58
N VAL A 7 21.61 -1.06 7.52
CA VAL A 7 22.85 -1.79 7.19
C VAL A 7 23.18 -2.78 8.30
N ARG A 8 22.95 -2.42 9.58
CA ARG A 8 23.10 -3.37 10.70
C ARG A 8 22.12 -4.54 10.57
N LEU A 9 20.84 -4.30 10.31
CA LEU A 9 19.86 -5.39 10.16
C LEU A 9 20.25 -6.42 9.08
N LEU A 10 20.93 -6.00 8.01
CA LEU A 10 21.34 -6.89 6.93
C LEU A 10 22.58 -7.72 7.25
N GLN A 11 23.27 -7.47 8.38
CA GLN A 11 24.51 -8.16 8.74
C GLN A 11 24.32 -9.58 9.28
N SER A 12 23.16 -9.90 9.87
CA SER A 12 22.90 -11.25 10.38
C SER A 12 21.40 -11.56 10.49
N ALA A 13 21.04 -12.83 10.32
CA ALA A 13 19.68 -13.31 10.57
C ALA A 13 19.25 -13.09 12.03
N GLU A 14 20.20 -13.16 12.97
CA GLU A 14 19.96 -12.90 14.39
C GLU A 14 19.53 -11.44 14.63
N TYR A 15 20.07 -10.47 13.91
CA TYR A 15 19.63 -9.08 14.04
C TYR A 15 18.25 -8.85 13.44
N GLN A 16 17.92 -9.49 12.32
CA GLN A 16 16.58 -9.41 11.71
C GLN A 16 15.49 -9.99 12.61
N GLU A 17 15.82 -11.05 13.35
CA GLU A 17 14.90 -11.67 14.30
C GLU A 17 14.59 -10.76 15.49
N ASN A 18 15.61 -10.07 16.02
CA ASN A 18 15.50 -9.33 17.28
C ASN A 18 15.17 -7.84 17.11
N TYR A 19 15.44 -7.24 15.94
CA TYR A 19 15.33 -5.80 15.71
C TYR A 19 14.42 -5.40 14.54
N ILE A 20 13.95 -4.15 14.56
CA ILE A 20 13.24 -3.47 13.48
C ILE A 20 13.81 -2.06 13.28
N VAL A 21 13.67 -1.49 12.09
CA VAL A 21 14.10 -0.13 11.80
C VAL A 21 12.89 0.76 11.58
N GLN A 22 12.86 1.90 12.27
CA GLN A 22 11.86 2.95 12.13
C GLN A 22 12.57 4.28 11.87
N GLY A 23 12.54 4.74 10.63
CA GLY A 23 13.35 5.89 10.21
C GLY A 23 14.84 5.61 10.41
N ASN A 24 15.51 6.41 11.25
CA ASN A 24 16.92 6.26 11.59
C ASN A 24 17.18 5.60 12.96
N LEU A 25 16.16 4.94 13.54
CA LEU A 25 16.24 4.28 14.84
C LEU A 25 16.22 2.75 14.68
N LEU A 26 16.98 2.05 15.52
CA LEU A 26 16.97 0.59 15.63
C LEU A 26 16.21 0.21 16.90
N TRP A 27 15.10 -0.51 16.77
CA TRP A 27 14.23 -0.88 17.89
C TRP A 27 14.33 -2.37 18.16
N CYS A 28 14.43 -2.76 19.44
CA CYS A 28 14.30 -4.16 19.83
C CYS A 28 12.82 -4.56 19.87
N ARG A 29 12.49 -5.66 19.17
CA ARG A 29 11.12 -6.20 19.07
C ARG A 29 10.58 -6.72 20.41
N PHE A 30 11.47 -7.23 21.28
CA PHE A 30 11.08 -7.87 22.55
C PHE A 30 11.20 -6.96 23.77
N CYS A 31 12.09 -5.97 23.71
CA CYS A 31 12.28 -5.02 24.80
C CYS A 31 11.51 -3.71 24.59
N ASN A 32 11.05 -3.44 23.36
CA ASN A 32 10.39 -2.20 22.97
C ASN A 32 11.20 -0.97 23.40
N VAL A 33 12.50 -0.99 23.11
CA VAL A 33 13.42 0.11 23.37
C VAL A 33 14.30 0.36 22.15
N GLU A 34 14.71 1.60 21.97
CA GLU A 34 15.74 1.98 21.02
C GLU A 34 17.10 1.40 21.46
N VAL A 35 17.86 0.91 20.49
CA VAL A 35 19.21 0.37 20.66
C VAL A 35 20.19 1.16 19.81
N ASP A 36 21.30 1.57 20.43
CA ASP A 36 22.39 2.24 19.72
C ASP A 36 22.98 1.31 18.66
N HIS A 37 22.69 1.62 17.39
CA HIS A 37 23.12 0.85 16.23
C HIS A 37 24.50 1.28 15.70
N LYS A 38 25.05 2.40 16.19
CA LYS A 38 26.32 2.94 15.71
C LYS A 38 27.45 1.98 16.07
N ARG A 39 27.40 1.38 17.26
CA ARG A 39 28.38 0.41 17.74
C ARG A 39 27.82 -1.01 17.66
N LYS A 40 28.54 -1.90 16.99
CA LYS A 40 28.17 -3.32 16.89
C LYS A 40 28.02 -3.95 18.29
N ASP A 41 28.94 -3.64 19.20
CA ASP A 41 28.92 -4.16 20.56
C ASP A 41 27.67 -3.77 21.35
N SER A 42 27.10 -2.58 21.11
CA SER A 42 25.84 -2.16 21.73
C SER A 42 24.69 -3.08 21.31
N VAL A 43 24.65 -3.44 20.02
CA VAL A 43 23.66 -4.35 19.43
C VAL A 43 23.86 -5.77 19.97
N ASP A 44 25.09 -6.29 19.89
CA ASP A 44 25.41 -7.64 20.36
C ASP A 44 25.17 -7.81 21.87
N LYS A 45 25.53 -6.80 22.66
CA LYS A 45 25.33 -6.83 24.10
C LYS A 45 23.86 -6.86 24.47
N HIS A 46 23.01 -6.13 23.73
CA HIS A 46 21.59 -6.03 24.03
C HIS A 46 20.89 -7.39 23.95
N ILE A 47 21.05 -8.13 22.84
CA ILE A 47 20.41 -9.46 22.66
C ILE A 47 20.91 -10.52 23.66
N LYS A 48 22.12 -10.35 24.19
CA LYS A 48 22.71 -11.24 25.21
C LYS A 48 22.27 -10.90 26.64
N THR A 49 21.57 -9.80 26.86
CA THR A 49 21.13 -9.44 28.21
C THR A 49 20.08 -10.42 28.75
N VAL A 50 20.14 -10.73 30.04
CA VAL A 50 19.15 -11.56 30.74
C VAL A 50 17.73 -10.98 30.56
N LYS A 51 17.60 -9.65 30.54
CA LYS A 51 16.33 -8.96 30.28
C LYS A 51 15.77 -9.31 28.90
N HIS A 52 16.58 -9.23 27.86
CA HIS A 52 16.19 -9.60 26.50
C HIS A 52 15.83 -11.08 26.42
N LEU A 53 16.66 -11.96 26.95
CA LEU A 53 16.42 -13.42 26.94
C LEU A 53 15.11 -13.77 27.64
N ASN A 54 14.82 -13.17 28.80
CA ASN A 54 13.56 -13.37 29.51
C ASN A 54 12.36 -12.83 28.72
N ASN A 55 12.48 -11.65 28.10
CA ASN A 55 11.42 -11.10 27.27
C ASN A 55 11.18 -11.91 25.99
N LYS A 56 12.26 -12.41 25.37
CA LYS A 56 12.19 -13.30 24.20
C LYS A 56 11.54 -14.63 24.56
N ASN A 57 11.90 -15.22 25.70
CA ASN A 57 11.33 -16.48 26.18
C ASN A 57 9.85 -16.35 26.58
N LYS A 58 9.46 -15.25 27.25
CA LYS A 58 8.06 -14.92 27.54
C LYS A 58 7.24 -14.75 26.25
N ASN A 59 7.83 -14.14 25.22
CA ASN A 59 7.21 -14.05 23.91
C ASN A 59 7.22 -15.40 23.18
N ASN A 60 8.21 -16.28 23.39
CA ASN A 60 8.26 -17.61 22.77
C ASN A 60 7.21 -18.58 23.32
N SER A 61 6.85 -18.49 24.60
CA SER A 61 5.65 -19.16 25.14
C SER A 61 4.34 -18.65 24.52
N ASN A 62 4.36 -17.47 23.87
CA ASN A 62 3.25 -16.89 23.10
C ASN A 62 3.50 -16.91 21.56
N SER A 63 4.63 -17.43 21.06
CA SER A 63 5.14 -17.04 19.72
C SER A 63 4.65 -17.84 18.54
N LEU A 64 4.04 -19.02 18.75
CA LEU A 64 3.46 -19.75 17.61
C LEU A 64 2.20 -19.04 17.08
N LEU A 65 1.53 -18.25 17.92
CA LEU A 65 0.31 -17.52 17.55
C LEU A 65 0.58 -16.09 17.06
N GLN A 66 1.70 -15.46 17.43
CA GLN A 66 1.91 -14.03 17.16
C GLN A 66 2.75 -13.72 15.90
N ARG A 67 3.71 -14.58 15.52
CA ARG A 67 4.47 -14.39 14.27
C ARG A 67 3.60 -14.67 13.04
N THR A 68 2.77 -15.69 13.10
CA THR A 68 1.72 -15.93 12.12
C THR A 68 0.72 -14.77 12.13
N SER A 69 0.28 -14.28 13.29
CA SER A 69 -0.70 -13.20 13.35
C SER A 69 -0.23 -11.84 12.77
N PHE A 70 1.04 -11.43 12.92
CA PHE A 70 1.49 -10.13 12.38
C PHE A 70 1.74 -10.16 10.85
N GLU A 71 2.35 -11.24 10.34
CA GLU A 71 2.46 -11.46 8.89
C GLU A 71 1.09 -11.72 8.26
N ASN A 72 0.21 -12.48 8.92
CA ASN A 72 -1.15 -12.70 8.45
C ASN A 72 -1.96 -11.39 8.47
N THR A 73 -1.86 -10.55 9.50
CA THR A 73 -2.61 -9.26 9.52
C THR A 73 -2.07 -8.27 8.51
N LEU A 74 -0.77 -8.25 8.23
CA LEU A 74 -0.22 -7.45 7.11
C LEU A 74 -0.72 -7.96 5.76
N ASN A 75 -0.69 -9.28 5.54
CA ASN A 75 -1.19 -9.89 4.31
C ASN A 75 -2.72 -9.69 4.13
N GLU A 76 -3.50 -9.87 5.20
CA GLU A 76 -4.94 -9.63 5.21
C GLU A 76 -5.28 -8.16 5.00
N ARG A 77 -4.51 -7.23 5.59
CA ARG A 77 -4.66 -5.81 5.31
C ARG A 77 -4.43 -5.50 3.84
N GLU A 78 -3.37 -6.03 3.24
CA GLU A 78 -3.11 -5.81 1.82
C GLU A 78 -4.18 -6.40 0.92
N LYS A 79 -4.65 -7.61 1.24
CA LYS A 79 -5.75 -8.28 0.52
C LYS A 79 -7.05 -7.48 0.59
N ILE A 80 -7.50 -7.15 1.79
CA ILE A 80 -8.75 -6.41 2.01
C ILE A 80 -8.74 -5.05 1.33
N ASN A 81 -7.64 -4.31 1.39
CA ASN A 81 -7.58 -2.99 0.76
C ASN A 81 -7.57 -3.08 -0.78
N LYS A 82 -7.04 -4.15 -1.38
CA LYS A 82 -7.19 -4.42 -2.82
C LYS A 82 -8.64 -4.74 -3.18
N GLU A 83 -9.29 -5.61 -2.42
CA GLU A 83 -10.70 -5.98 -2.63
C GLU A 83 -11.65 -4.79 -2.48
N VAL A 84 -11.41 -3.90 -1.50
CA VAL A 84 -12.17 -2.65 -1.33
C VAL A 84 -12.04 -1.76 -2.55
N VAL A 85 -10.81 -1.55 -3.05
CA VAL A 85 -10.58 -0.75 -4.27
C VAL A 85 -11.31 -1.37 -5.47
N GLU A 86 -11.23 -2.68 -5.65
CA GLU A 86 -11.88 -3.38 -6.76
C GLU A 86 -13.40 -3.24 -6.68
N ALA A 87 -14.00 -3.51 -5.52
CA ALA A 87 -15.44 -3.39 -5.30
C ALA A 87 -15.94 -1.95 -5.53
N PHE A 88 -15.24 -0.95 -4.99
CA PHE A 88 -15.60 0.46 -5.18
C PHE A 88 -15.47 0.88 -6.63
N THR A 89 -14.40 0.47 -7.31
CA THR A 89 -14.21 0.77 -8.74
C THR A 89 -15.29 0.09 -9.59
N HIS A 90 -15.62 -1.17 -9.30
CA HIS A 90 -16.62 -1.93 -10.04
C HIS A 90 -18.04 -1.39 -9.84
N ALA A 91 -18.35 -0.91 -8.64
CA ALA A 91 -19.64 -0.31 -8.30
C ALA A 91 -19.72 1.19 -8.63
N ASP A 92 -18.69 1.77 -9.26
CA ASP A 92 -18.58 3.21 -9.53
C ASP A 92 -18.76 4.09 -8.27
N ILE A 93 -18.18 3.65 -7.15
CA ILE A 93 -18.22 4.34 -5.86
C ILE A 93 -16.89 5.08 -5.64
N PRO A 94 -16.90 6.42 -5.45
CA PRO A 94 -15.68 7.17 -5.12
C PRO A 94 -15.03 6.68 -3.82
N LEU A 95 -13.70 6.51 -3.83
CA LEU A 95 -12.95 6.00 -2.68
C LEU A 95 -13.08 6.90 -1.44
N GLU A 96 -13.33 8.20 -1.61
CA GLU A 96 -13.56 9.17 -0.53
C GLU A 96 -14.77 8.80 0.35
N LYS A 97 -15.73 8.03 -0.19
CA LYS A 97 -16.90 7.57 0.56
C LYS A 97 -16.54 6.58 1.67
N ILE A 98 -15.36 5.96 1.62
CA ILE A 98 -14.91 5.05 2.68
C ILE A 98 -14.83 5.75 4.05
N GLU A 99 -14.53 7.05 4.08
CA GLU A 99 -14.45 7.82 5.32
C GLU A 99 -15.81 7.91 6.03
N LYS A 100 -16.89 7.98 5.25
CA LYS A 100 -18.27 7.96 5.80
C LYS A 100 -18.70 6.57 6.25
N LEU A 101 -18.17 5.52 5.61
CA LEU A 101 -18.49 4.12 5.92
C LEU A 101 -17.65 3.58 7.09
N LYS A 102 -16.48 4.16 7.37
CA LYS A 102 -15.57 3.72 8.45
C LYS A 102 -16.27 3.47 9.80
N PRO A 103 -17.11 4.36 10.34
CA PRO A 103 -17.77 4.11 11.62
C PRO A 103 -18.65 2.85 11.61
N PHE A 104 -19.34 2.59 10.50
CA PHE A 104 -20.15 1.39 10.32
C PHE A 104 -19.28 0.15 10.21
N LEU A 105 -18.26 0.18 9.34
CA LEU A 105 -17.34 -0.94 9.10
C LEU A 105 -16.58 -1.32 10.38
N LEU A 106 -16.15 -0.33 11.17
CA LEU A 106 -15.49 -0.56 12.45
C LEU A 106 -16.40 -1.23 13.50
N ARG A 107 -17.70 -0.93 13.47
CA ARG A 107 -18.67 -1.47 14.44
C ARG A 107 -19.22 -2.83 14.05
N HIS A 108 -19.34 -3.09 12.75
CA HIS A 108 -20.13 -4.22 12.24
C HIS A 108 -19.34 -5.20 11.39
N CYS A 109 -18.08 -4.91 11.04
CA CYS A 109 -17.25 -5.81 10.25
C CYS A 109 -16.00 -6.22 11.03
N ASN A 110 -15.76 -7.52 11.16
CA ASN A 110 -14.63 -8.09 11.91
C ASN A 110 -13.27 -7.53 11.46
N ASN A 111 -13.13 -7.23 10.18
CA ASN A 111 -11.89 -6.69 9.60
C ASN A 111 -11.98 -5.20 9.23
N GLY A 112 -13.00 -4.48 9.70
CA GLY A 112 -13.22 -3.07 9.36
C GLY A 112 -12.04 -2.15 9.76
N SER A 113 -11.28 -2.52 10.80
CA SER A 113 -10.09 -1.79 11.25
C SER A 113 -8.87 -1.93 10.31
N LEU A 114 -8.87 -2.95 9.45
CA LEU A 114 -7.80 -3.16 8.47
C LEU A 114 -7.98 -2.27 7.24
N ILE A 115 -9.19 -1.79 6.97
CA ILE A 115 -9.50 -0.90 5.85
C ILE A 115 -8.87 0.47 6.07
N THR A 116 -8.04 0.89 5.12
CA THR A 116 -7.31 2.16 5.16
C THR A 116 -8.18 3.32 4.66
N GLY A 117 -7.71 4.55 4.91
CA GLY A 117 -8.40 5.74 4.42
C GLY A 117 -8.24 5.95 2.92
N ALA A 118 -9.07 6.84 2.37
CA ALA A 118 -9.16 7.09 0.93
C ALA A 118 -7.79 7.41 0.28
N ASN A 119 -6.92 8.16 0.96
CA ASN A 119 -5.58 8.49 0.45
C ASN A 119 -4.71 7.25 0.23
N GLN A 120 -4.68 6.35 1.22
CA GLN A 120 -3.93 5.10 1.10
C GLN A 120 -4.53 4.19 0.02
N LEU A 121 -5.86 4.10 -0.06
CA LEU A 121 -6.55 3.36 -1.14
C LEU A 121 -6.15 3.90 -2.51
N ARG A 122 -6.14 5.22 -2.71
CA ARG A 122 -5.80 5.86 -3.99
C ARG A 122 -4.33 5.79 -4.34
N GLU A 123 -3.42 5.98 -3.38
CA GLU A 123 -1.98 6.08 -3.67
C GLU A 123 -1.28 4.72 -3.68
N LYS A 124 -1.69 3.78 -2.81
CA LYS A 124 -1.04 2.48 -2.68
C LYS A 124 -1.78 1.36 -3.41
N TYR A 125 -3.11 1.29 -3.30
CA TYR A 125 -3.86 0.09 -3.69
C TYR A 125 -4.56 0.21 -5.06
N LEU A 126 -5.06 1.38 -5.42
CA LEU A 126 -5.59 1.69 -6.76
C LEU A 126 -4.54 1.43 -7.86
N PRO A 127 -3.24 1.73 -7.62
CA PRO A 127 -2.18 1.32 -8.51
C PRO A 127 -2.02 -0.17 -8.78
N LEU A 128 -2.49 -1.01 -7.87
CA LEU A 128 -2.28 -2.45 -7.95
C LEU A 128 -3.48 -3.13 -8.62
N SER A 129 -4.67 -2.55 -8.52
CA SER A 129 -5.91 -3.13 -9.09
C SER A 129 -5.94 -3.10 -10.63
N TYR A 130 -5.09 -2.31 -11.28
CA TYR A 130 -4.91 -2.32 -12.73
C TYR A 130 -3.77 -3.22 -13.21
N LYS A 131 -2.85 -3.64 -12.33
CA LYS A 131 -1.70 -4.50 -12.70
C LYS A 131 -2.07 -5.98 -12.75
N THR A 132 -3.11 -6.39 -12.01
CA THR A 132 -3.49 -7.81 -11.87
C THR A 132 -4.61 -8.24 -12.81
N THR A 133 -5.26 -7.30 -13.49
CA THR A 133 -6.20 -7.65 -14.56
C THR A 133 -5.49 -7.50 -15.89
N ASP A 134 -5.26 -8.62 -16.56
CA ASP A 134 -5.05 -8.76 -18.01
C ASP A 134 -6.27 -8.28 -18.82
N ARG A 135 -6.88 -7.19 -18.38
CA ARG A 135 -7.96 -6.46 -19.06
C ARG A 135 -7.37 -5.14 -19.51
N TYR A 136 -6.81 -5.18 -20.70
CA TYR A 136 -6.35 -4.05 -21.53
C TYR A 136 -7.47 -3.04 -21.89
N GLU A 137 -8.57 -2.96 -21.13
CA GLU A 137 -9.75 -2.18 -21.50
C GLU A 137 -10.35 -1.43 -20.30
N ARG A 138 -9.54 -0.64 -19.57
CA ARG A 138 -10.11 0.47 -18.79
C ARG A 138 -9.93 1.74 -19.61
N HIS A 139 -10.95 2.01 -20.42
CA HIS A 139 -11.11 3.18 -21.25
C HIS A 139 -10.84 4.47 -20.46
N ALA A 140 -9.86 5.25 -20.92
CA ALA A 140 -9.86 6.68 -20.65
C ALA A 140 -11.04 7.29 -21.42
N VAL A 141 -12.07 7.74 -20.72
CA VAL A 141 -13.16 8.50 -21.34
C VAL A 141 -12.79 9.98 -21.28
N ASN A 142 -12.30 10.51 -22.40
CA ASN A 142 -12.16 11.95 -22.57
C ASN A 142 -13.56 12.55 -22.72
N LEU A 143 -14.00 13.37 -21.77
CA LEU A 143 -15.20 14.20 -21.96
C LEU A 143 -14.80 15.39 -22.86
N LEU A 144 -14.96 15.21 -24.16
CA LEU A 144 -14.90 16.30 -25.14
C LEU A 144 -16.29 16.92 -25.22
N PHE A 145 -16.36 18.23 -25.08
CA PHE A 145 -17.59 18.98 -25.33
C PHE A 145 -17.29 20.14 -26.26
N SER A 146 -18.23 20.42 -27.16
CA SER A 146 -18.16 21.62 -27.99
C SER A 146 -18.91 22.75 -27.30
N PHE A 147 -18.25 23.89 -27.15
CA PHE A 147 -18.83 25.13 -26.70
C PHE A 147 -18.29 26.26 -27.58
N ASP A 148 -19.18 27.08 -28.13
CA ASP A 148 -18.84 28.20 -29.02
C ASP A 148 -17.98 27.77 -30.23
N ASN A 149 -18.39 26.71 -30.91
CA ASN A 149 -17.69 26.13 -32.05
C ASN A 149 -16.23 25.71 -31.76
N GLN A 150 -15.85 25.60 -30.48
CA GLN A 150 -14.56 25.09 -30.04
C GLN A 150 -14.74 23.80 -29.26
N THR A 151 -14.01 22.76 -29.66
CA THR A 151 -13.94 21.50 -28.90
C THR A 151 -12.99 21.68 -27.73
N LYS A 152 -13.50 21.50 -26.51
CA LYS A 152 -12.73 21.64 -25.27
C LYS A 152 -12.67 20.32 -24.53
N LEU A 153 -11.51 20.05 -23.95
CA LEU A 153 -11.25 18.88 -23.12
C LEU A 153 -11.60 19.20 -21.66
N ALA A 154 -12.64 18.57 -21.12
CA ALA A 154 -13.17 18.94 -19.80
C ALA A 154 -12.31 18.43 -18.63
N ARG A 155 -11.67 17.26 -18.80
CA ARG A 155 -10.81 16.67 -17.77
C ARG A 155 -10.00 15.51 -18.29
N THR A 156 -8.74 15.44 -17.86
CA THR A 156 -7.87 14.28 -18.03
C THR A 156 -7.17 14.00 -16.71
N GLU A 157 -7.84 13.23 -15.87
CA GLU A 157 -7.15 12.54 -14.80
C GLU A 157 -6.72 11.19 -15.42
N PHE A 158 -5.43 10.84 -15.36
CA PHE A 158 -4.77 9.63 -15.92
C PHE A 158 -4.07 9.69 -17.30
N LEU A 159 -3.68 10.87 -17.82
CA LEU A 159 -2.89 10.95 -19.06
C LEU A 159 -1.37 10.65 -18.93
N SER A 160 -0.81 10.48 -17.74
CA SER A 160 0.65 10.35 -17.57
C SER A 160 1.26 9.04 -18.09
N ASN A 161 0.44 8.03 -18.41
CA ASN A 161 0.91 6.67 -18.73
C ASN A 161 0.45 6.14 -20.10
N VAL A 162 -0.21 6.93 -20.94
CA VAL A 162 -0.72 6.47 -22.24
C VAL A 162 0.13 7.05 -23.37
N ASN A 163 0.66 6.18 -24.25
CA ASN A 163 1.45 6.65 -25.40
C ASN A 163 0.53 7.40 -26.39
N ALA A 164 1.04 8.48 -27.00
CA ALA A 164 0.28 9.34 -27.90
C ALA A 164 -0.32 8.60 -29.11
N SER A 165 0.33 7.52 -29.56
CA SER A 165 -0.12 6.71 -30.69
C SER A 165 -1.40 5.93 -30.37
N SER A 166 -1.48 5.33 -29.18
CA SER A 166 -2.67 4.59 -28.71
C SER A 166 -3.85 5.53 -28.47
N ILE A 167 -3.60 6.76 -27.98
CA ILE A 167 -4.64 7.79 -27.86
C ILE A 167 -5.16 8.18 -29.24
N SER A 168 -4.26 8.42 -30.20
CA SER A 168 -4.65 8.78 -31.58
C SER A 168 -5.49 7.68 -32.22
N GLN A 169 -5.09 6.41 -32.06
CA GLN A 169 -5.83 5.28 -32.62
C GLN A 169 -7.25 5.17 -32.02
N PHE A 170 -7.37 5.33 -30.69
CA PHE A 170 -8.66 5.30 -30.00
C PHE A 170 -9.58 6.42 -30.49
N VAL A 171 -9.07 7.66 -30.57
CA VAL A 171 -9.83 8.81 -31.06
C VAL A 171 -10.31 8.59 -32.50
N MET A 172 -9.45 8.12 -33.40
CA MET A 172 -9.81 7.86 -34.79
C MET A 172 -10.86 6.74 -34.92
N ASN A 173 -10.73 5.67 -34.13
CA ASN A 173 -11.71 4.60 -34.10
C ASN A 173 -13.07 5.08 -33.58
N THR A 174 -13.10 5.92 -32.55
CA THR A 174 -14.34 6.53 -32.03
C THR A 174 -14.99 7.45 -33.05
N ILE A 175 -14.23 8.33 -33.69
CA ILE A 175 -14.71 9.23 -34.74
C ILE A 175 -15.34 8.44 -35.89
N HIS A 176 -14.67 7.37 -36.33
CA HIS A 176 -15.17 6.51 -37.39
C HIS A 176 -16.43 5.74 -36.96
N PHE A 177 -16.43 5.17 -35.76
CA PHE A 177 -17.56 4.41 -35.21
C PHE A 177 -18.84 5.25 -35.10
N TYR A 178 -18.70 6.51 -34.69
CA TYR A 178 -19.83 7.44 -34.56
C TYR A 178 -20.11 8.28 -35.82
N ASN A 179 -19.39 8.03 -36.92
CA ASN A 179 -19.49 8.76 -38.18
C ASN A 179 -19.42 10.30 -37.99
N ILE A 180 -18.57 10.73 -37.08
CA ILE A 180 -18.35 12.15 -36.78
C ILE A 180 -17.54 12.73 -37.94
N SER A 181 -18.06 13.79 -38.56
CA SER A 181 -17.32 14.55 -39.58
C SER A 181 -16.21 15.34 -38.89
N TYR A 182 -14.98 15.21 -39.37
CA TYR A 182 -13.80 15.91 -38.88
C TYR A 182 -13.07 16.60 -40.03
#